data_AF-A0A1G1CJK0-F1
#
_entry.id   AF-A0A1G1CJK0-F1
#
_cell.length_a   1.000
_cell.length_b   1.000
_cell.length_c   1.000
_cell.angle_alpha   90.00
_cell.angle_beta   90.00
_cell.angle_gamma   90.00
#
_symmetry.space_group_name_H-M   'P 1'
#
loop_
_entity.id
_entity.type
_entity.pdbx_description
1 polymer ?
#
loop_
_entity_poly.entity_id
_entity_poly.type
_entity_poly.pdbx_seq_one_letter_code
_entity_poly.pdbx_strand_id
1 'polypeptide(L)'
;MHQKETFKKLFAVLAVVLMVLPFLVTFSAILTNMFEKLGWYVWLQERIVPFEAKLLAFLLTLVNINVKIIAGSHVVIWLQKEGGHFWSTTLSWNCLGWQSLIFLSASLIFGLRGKYKLFSKIEVVILGIVGTFLVNLFRMFLITVLIYYANEVAVMVMHDYLAVFMSLAWMIFLWWFAYSFVLEERQAQDERKVINV
;
A
#
# COMPACT_ATOMS: atom_id res chain seq x y z
N MET A 1 9.29 7.39 35.62
CA MET A 1 10.14 6.31 35.06
C MET A 1 9.53 5.64 33.82
N HIS A 2 8.20 5.48 33.74
CA HIS A 2 7.51 4.81 32.62
C HIS A 2 7.81 5.43 31.22
N GLN A 3 7.92 6.76 31.11
CA GLN A 3 8.21 7.41 29.83
C GLN A 3 9.60 7.08 29.24
N LYS A 4 10.61 6.85 30.09
CA LYS A 4 11.97 6.47 29.63
C LYS A 4 12.00 5.04 29.08
N GLU A 5 11.23 4.14 29.69
CA GLU A 5 11.01 2.77 29.22
C GLU A 5 10.27 2.75 27.87
N THR A 6 9.18 3.54 27.75
CA THR A 6 8.43 3.66 26.49
C THR A 6 9.29 4.25 25.37
N PHE A 7 10.09 5.27 25.66
CA PHE A 7 11.00 5.86 24.69
C PHE A 7 12.07 4.88 24.21
N LYS A 8 12.68 4.11 25.13
CA LYS A 8 13.65 3.06 24.76
C LYS A 8 13.02 1.99 23.87
N LYS A 9 11.80 1.56 24.16
CA LYS A 9 11.06 0.57 23.35
C LYS A 9 10.73 1.10 21.96
N LEU A 10 10.24 2.34 21.87
CA LEU A 10 10.00 3.01 20.58
C LEU A 10 11.29 3.12 19.75
N PHE A 11 12.39 3.54 20.38
CA PHE A 11 13.67 3.68 19.70
C PHE A 11 14.24 2.33 19.25
N ALA A 12 14.09 1.27 20.07
CA ALA A 12 14.49 -0.09 19.70
C ALA A 12 13.67 -0.63 18.52
N VAL A 13 12.36 -0.45 18.54
CA VAL A 13 11.48 -0.83 17.41
C VAL A 13 11.86 -0.07 16.15
N LEU A 14 12.07 1.25 16.25
CA LEU A 14 12.50 2.07 15.13
C LEU A 14 13.84 1.59 14.55
N ALA A 15 14.82 1.30 15.41
CA ALA A 15 16.12 0.79 14.99
C ALA A 15 16.02 -0.55 14.26
N VAL A 16 15.20 -1.48 14.76
CA VAL A 16 14.95 -2.77 14.10
C VAL A 16 14.28 -2.57 12.75
N VAL A 17 13.26 -1.71 12.67
CA VAL A 17 12.59 -1.39 11.40
C VAL A 17 13.61 -0.85 10.40
N LEU A 18 14.38 0.18 10.77
CA LEU A 18 15.40 0.79 9.90
C LEU A 18 16.45 -0.23 9.43
N MET A 19 16.84 -1.17 10.28
CA MET A 19 17.79 -2.23 9.93
C MET A 19 17.22 -3.24 8.92
N VAL A 20 15.92 -3.51 8.96
CA VAL A 20 15.25 -4.47 8.08
C VAL A 20 14.83 -3.83 6.74
N LEU A 21 14.64 -2.51 6.69
CA LEU A 21 14.29 -1.77 5.46
C LEU A 21 15.15 -2.14 4.23
N PRO A 22 16.50 -2.10 4.27
CA PRO A 22 17.31 -2.40 3.09
C PRO A 22 17.07 -3.82 2.56
N PHE A 23 16.80 -4.77 3.46
CA PHE A 23 16.48 -6.14 3.07
C PHE A 23 15.11 -6.23 2.37
N LEU A 24 14.09 -5.53 2.90
CA LEU A 24 12.77 -5.47 2.29
C LEU A 24 12.81 -4.81 0.90
N VAL A 25 13.58 -3.73 0.75
CA VAL A 25 13.78 -3.06 -0.55
C VAL A 25 14.49 -4.01 -1.52
N THR A 26 15.52 -4.73 -1.08
CA THR A 26 16.23 -5.70 -1.94
C THR A 26 15.31 -6.84 -2.38
N PHE A 27 14.51 -7.39 -1.47
CA PHE A 27 13.53 -8.43 -1.80
C PHE A 27 12.48 -7.94 -2.80
N SER A 28 12.04 -6.68 -2.66
CA SER A 28 11.12 -6.05 -3.62
C SER A 28 11.69 -5.96 -5.03
N ALA A 29 12.99 -5.65 -5.14
CA ALA A 29 13.69 -5.59 -6.42
C ALA A 29 13.80 -6.98 -7.07
N ILE A 30 14.05 -8.03 -6.28
CA ILE A 30 14.09 -9.42 -6.78
C ILE A 30 12.73 -9.85 -7.32
N LEU A 31 11.66 -9.60 -6.56
CA LEU A 31 10.30 -9.93 -6.99
C LEU A 31 9.92 -9.20 -8.27
N THR A 32 10.29 -7.92 -8.38
CA THR A 32 10.06 -7.11 -9.57
C THR A 32 10.74 -7.73 -10.79
N ASN A 33 12.05 -8.01 -10.69
CA ASN A 33 12.81 -8.63 -11.78
C ASN A 33 12.24 -10.00 -12.20
N MET A 34 11.72 -10.78 -11.25
CA MET A 34 11.09 -12.06 -11.55
C MET A 34 9.77 -11.88 -12.31
N PHE A 35 8.94 -10.93 -11.91
CA PHE A 35 7.68 -10.61 -12.59
C PHE A 35 7.89 -10.05 -14.00
N GLU A 36 8.92 -9.24 -14.20
CA GLU A 36 9.28 -8.72 -15.52
C GLU A 36 9.67 -9.85 -16.49
N LYS A 37 10.45 -10.82 -16.01
CA LYS A 37 10.83 -12.00 -16.80
C LYS A 37 9.64 -12.89 -17.20
N LEU A 38 8.56 -12.89 -16.41
CA LEU A 38 7.35 -13.66 -16.69
C LEU A 38 6.41 -12.97 -17.69
N GLY A 39 6.62 -11.69 -18.01
CA GLY A 39 5.79 -10.94 -18.96
C GLY A 39 4.38 -10.58 -18.46
N TRP A 40 4.00 -11.02 -17.25
CA TRP A 40 2.68 -10.76 -16.67
C TRP A 40 2.42 -9.29 -16.35
N TYR A 41 3.49 -8.48 -16.28
CA TYR A 41 3.40 -7.05 -16.08
C TYR A 41 2.68 -6.33 -17.23
N VAL A 42 2.71 -6.87 -18.46
CA VAL A 42 2.09 -6.24 -19.65
C VAL A 42 0.58 -6.12 -19.46
N TRP A 43 -0.06 -7.17 -18.94
CA TRP A 43 -1.50 -7.14 -18.68
C TRP A 43 -1.88 -6.10 -17.62
N LEU A 44 -1.11 -6.00 -16.54
CA LEU A 44 -1.30 -4.98 -15.50
C LEU A 44 -1.08 -3.57 -16.06
N GLN A 45 -0.03 -3.40 -16.86
CA GLN A 45 0.35 -2.15 -17.49
C GLN A 45 -0.72 -1.63 -18.46
N GLU A 46 -1.37 -2.49 -19.23
CA GLU A 46 -2.35 -2.09 -20.24
C GLU A 46 -3.76 -1.87 -19.67
N ARG A 47 -4.15 -2.65 -18.64
CA ARG A 47 -5.52 -2.63 -18.11
C ARG A 47 -5.67 -1.79 -16.85
N ILE A 48 -4.74 -1.92 -15.90
CA ILE A 48 -4.91 -1.37 -14.54
C ILE A 48 -4.22 -0.01 -14.41
N VAL A 49 -3.01 0.14 -14.94
CA VAL A 49 -2.24 1.40 -14.84
C VAL A 49 -3.00 2.60 -15.43
N PRO A 50 -3.70 2.53 -16.58
CA PRO A 50 -4.44 3.68 -17.12
C PRO A 50 -5.62 4.08 -16.23
N PHE A 51 -6.22 3.13 -15.52
CA PHE A 51 -7.30 3.41 -14.58
C PHE A 51 -6.76 4.13 -13.34
N GLU A 52 -5.70 3.63 -12.75
CA GLU A 52 -5.07 4.29 -11.59
C GLU A 52 -4.50 5.67 -11.93
N ALA A 53 -3.93 5.85 -13.13
CA ALA A 53 -3.45 7.14 -13.58
C ALA A 53 -4.57 8.19 -13.68
N LYS A 54 -5.77 7.80 -14.12
CA LYS A 54 -6.94 8.69 -14.17
C LYS A 54 -7.39 9.10 -12.77
N LEU A 55 -7.44 8.15 -11.84
CA LEU A 55 -7.76 8.45 -10.43
C LEU A 55 -6.73 9.38 -9.80
N LEU A 56 -5.45 9.11 -10.02
CA LEU A 56 -4.36 9.94 -9.56
C LEU A 56 -4.44 11.36 -10.14
N ALA A 57 -4.69 11.49 -11.45
CA ALA A 57 -4.83 12.80 -12.07
C ALA A 57 -6.02 13.59 -11.50
N PHE A 58 -7.15 12.91 -11.26
CA PHE A 58 -8.29 13.53 -10.60
C PHE A 58 -7.92 14.06 -9.19
N LEU A 59 -7.24 13.26 -8.38
CA LEU A 59 -6.78 13.70 -7.05
C LEU A 59 -5.82 14.90 -7.13
N LEU A 60 -4.93 14.92 -8.12
CA LEU A 60 -4.00 16.05 -8.32
C LEU A 60 -4.71 17.34 -8.74
N THR A 61 -5.78 17.23 -9.53
CA THR A 61 -6.58 18.43 -9.87
C THR A 61 -7.26 19.05 -8.66
N LEU A 62 -7.60 18.26 -7.63
CA LEU A 62 -8.18 18.78 -6.38
C LEU A 62 -7.21 19.67 -5.59
N VAL A 63 -5.90 19.49 -5.77
CA VAL A 63 -4.86 20.32 -5.16
C VAL A 63 -4.31 21.39 -6.12
N ASN A 64 -5.09 21.75 -7.16
CA ASN A 64 -4.74 22.73 -8.20
C ASN A 64 -3.49 22.39 -9.03
N ILE A 65 -3.12 21.11 -9.11
CA ILE A 65 -2.02 20.67 -9.98
C ILE A 65 -2.61 20.20 -11.31
N ASN A 66 -2.30 20.94 -12.38
CA ASN A 66 -2.72 20.58 -13.73
C ASN A 66 -1.84 19.45 -14.28
N VAL A 67 -2.50 18.36 -14.66
CA VAL A 67 -1.85 17.14 -15.17
C VAL A 67 -2.43 16.72 -16.50
N LYS A 68 -1.56 16.31 -17.42
CA LYS A 68 -1.94 15.65 -18.67
C LYS A 68 -1.46 14.22 -18.67
N ILE A 69 -2.37 13.30 -18.96
CA ILE A 69 -2.07 11.87 -19.11
C ILE A 69 -1.84 11.59 -20.59
N ILE A 70 -0.71 11.00 -20.93
CA ILE A 70 -0.44 10.48 -22.27
C ILE A 70 -0.37 8.95 -22.15
N ALA A 71 -1.29 8.28 -22.84
CA ALA A 71 -1.33 6.83 -22.89
C ALA A 71 -0.40 6.32 -24.01
N GLY A 72 0.55 5.47 -23.65
CA GLY A 72 1.44 4.72 -24.53
C GLY A 72 1.82 3.38 -23.87
N SER A 73 2.94 2.76 -24.25
CA SER A 73 3.48 1.58 -23.53
C SER A 73 3.73 1.89 -22.03
N HIS A 74 3.98 3.15 -21.72
CA HIS A 74 3.99 3.69 -20.37
C HIS A 74 3.00 4.83 -20.22
N VAL A 75 2.38 4.95 -19.05
CA VAL A 75 1.49 6.07 -18.76
C VAL A 75 2.34 7.21 -18.20
N VAL A 76 2.50 8.27 -18.98
CA VAL A 76 3.31 9.43 -18.58
C VAL A 76 2.38 10.53 -18.08
N ILE A 77 2.68 11.06 -16.91
CA ILE A 77 1.97 12.17 -16.28
C ILE A 77 2.84 13.41 -16.40
N TRP A 78 2.33 14.39 -17.15
CA TRP A 78 2.98 15.69 -17.32
C TRP A 78 2.46 16.66 -16.28
N LEU A 79 3.35 17.10 -15.39
CA LEU A 79 3.09 18.12 -14.37
C LEU A 79 3.47 19.48 -14.95
N GLN A 80 2.51 20.42 -14.93
CA GLN A 80 2.76 21.79 -15.36
C GLN A 80 3.10 22.66 -14.14
N LYS A 81 4.34 23.17 -14.07
CA LYS A 81 4.76 24.12 -13.04
C LYS A 81 4.53 25.56 -13.48
N GLU A 82 4.31 26.47 -12.53
CA GLU A 82 4.30 27.91 -12.79
C GLU A 82 5.62 28.33 -13.46
N GLY A 83 5.53 28.95 -14.64
CA GLY A 83 6.69 29.28 -15.49
C GLY A 83 6.85 28.43 -16.76
N GLY A 84 5.96 27.47 -17.04
CA GLY A 84 5.94 26.73 -18.31
C GLY A 84 6.93 25.58 -18.41
N HIS A 85 7.66 25.27 -17.33
CA HIS A 85 8.47 24.07 -17.23
C HIS A 85 7.58 22.85 -16.99
N PHE A 86 7.77 21.83 -17.82
CA PHE A 86 7.06 20.57 -17.71
C PHE A 86 7.96 19.50 -17.12
N TRP A 87 7.44 18.79 -16.13
CA TRP A 87 8.08 17.61 -15.55
C TRP A 87 7.27 16.38 -15.91
N SER A 88 7.90 15.38 -16.52
CA SER A 88 7.26 14.12 -16.86
C SER A 88 7.62 13.07 -15.82
N THR A 89 6.61 12.48 -15.17
CA THR A 89 6.80 11.26 -14.37
C THR A 89 6.14 10.08 -15.08
N THR A 90 6.83 8.95 -15.12
CA THR A 90 6.33 7.72 -15.76
C THR A 90 5.70 6.84 -14.70
N LEU A 91 4.41 6.56 -14.84
CA LEU A 91 3.71 5.59 -14.01
C LEU A 91 3.93 4.18 -14.57
N SER A 92 4.57 3.34 -13.74
CA SER A 92 4.86 1.94 -14.05
C SER A 92 3.94 1.02 -13.25
N TRP A 93 3.70 -0.19 -13.75
CA TRP A 93 2.98 -1.27 -13.08
C TRP A 93 3.51 -1.58 -11.67
N ASN A 94 4.78 -1.27 -11.38
CA ASN A 94 5.35 -1.41 -10.03
C ASN A 94 4.62 -0.50 -9.01
N CYS A 95 4.18 0.69 -9.44
CA CYS A 95 3.49 1.67 -8.61
C CYS A 95 2.08 1.24 -8.19
N LEU A 96 1.47 0.25 -8.88
CA LEU A 96 0.17 -0.35 -8.51
C LEU A 96 0.18 -0.94 -7.09
N GLY A 97 1.38 -1.26 -6.58
CA GLY A 97 1.53 -1.91 -5.27
C GLY A 97 1.06 -3.37 -5.29
N TRP A 98 1.16 -4.06 -6.42
CA TRP A 98 0.90 -5.50 -6.53
C TRP A 98 1.70 -6.32 -5.49
N GLN A 99 2.90 -5.87 -5.14
CA GLN A 99 3.70 -6.48 -4.08
C GLN A 99 3.01 -6.40 -2.71
N SER A 100 2.39 -5.27 -2.37
CA SER A 100 1.63 -5.13 -1.13
C SER A 100 0.41 -6.06 -1.09
N LEU A 101 -0.19 -6.36 -2.25
CA LEU A 101 -1.26 -7.35 -2.35
C LEU A 101 -0.75 -8.77 -2.07
N ILE A 102 0.45 -9.14 -2.55
CA ILE A 102 1.06 -10.44 -2.22
C ILE A 102 1.30 -10.56 -0.72
N PHE A 103 1.87 -9.52 -0.10
CA PHE A 103 2.08 -9.50 1.36
C PHE A 103 0.77 -9.55 2.13
N LEU A 104 -0.27 -8.83 1.66
CA LEU A 104 -1.60 -8.91 2.22
C LEU A 104 -2.15 -10.34 2.13
N SER A 105 -2.10 -10.98 0.96
CA SER A 105 -2.57 -12.35 0.77
C SER A 105 -1.85 -13.33 1.70
N ALA A 106 -0.53 -13.23 1.79
CA ALA A 106 0.25 -14.03 2.74
C ALA A 106 -0.20 -13.79 4.18
N SER A 107 -0.36 -12.51 4.58
CA SER A 107 -0.81 -12.17 5.93
C SER A 107 -2.20 -12.73 6.24
N LEU A 108 -3.16 -12.66 5.29
CA LEU A 108 -4.52 -13.15 5.47
C LEU A 108 -4.55 -14.67 5.72
N ILE A 109 -3.71 -15.43 5.01
CA ILE A 109 -3.57 -16.88 5.20
C ILE A 109 -3.15 -17.19 6.65
N PHE A 110 -2.20 -16.43 7.20
CA PHE A 110 -1.72 -16.67 8.56
C PHE A 110 -2.64 -16.10 9.64
N GLY A 111 -3.14 -14.87 9.49
CA GLY A 111 -3.91 -14.19 10.53
C GLY A 111 -5.37 -14.65 10.63
N LEU A 112 -5.95 -15.24 9.57
CA LEU A 112 -7.31 -15.80 9.59
C LEU A 112 -7.38 -17.29 9.97
N ARG A 113 -6.26 -17.90 10.38
CA ARG A 113 -6.20 -19.32 10.81
C ARG A 113 -7.00 -19.65 12.09
N GLY A 114 -7.49 -18.64 12.81
CA GLY A 114 -8.35 -18.83 13.98
C GLY A 114 -9.79 -19.29 13.67
N LYS A 115 -10.50 -19.70 14.72
CA LYS A 115 -11.93 -20.07 14.70
C LYS A 115 -12.81 -18.82 14.66
N TYR A 116 -12.77 -18.05 13.57
CA TYR A 116 -13.62 -16.87 13.37
C TYR A 116 -14.85 -17.17 12.52
N LYS A 117 -15.90 -16.36 12.63
CA LYS A 117 -17.09 -16.43 11.76
C LYS A 117 -16.72 -16.15 10.29
N LEU A 118 -17.39 -16.82 9.36
CA LEU A 118 -17.09 -16.71 7.93
C LEU A 118 -17.33 -15.29 7.39
N PHE A 119 -18.40 -14.63 7.85
CA PHE A 119 -18.72 -13.25 7.50
C PHE A 119 -17.62 -12.28 7.94
N SER A 120 -17.17 -12.35 9.19
CA SER A 120 -16.04 -11.54 9.70
C SER A 120 -14.75 -11.77 8.91
N LYS A 121 -14.47 -13.01 8.46
CA LYS A 121 -13.30 -13.28 7.61
C LYS A 121 -13.41 -12.57 6.26
N ILE A 122 -14.59 -12.59 5.63
CA ILE A 122 -14.82 -11.92 4.34
C ILE A 122 -14.69 -10.41 4.49
N GLU A 123 -15.23 -9.82 5.55
CA GLU A 123 -15.10 -8.39 5.84
C GLU A 123 -13.63 -7.97 5.96
N VAL A 124 -12.82 -8.73 6.71
CA VAL A 124 -11.37 -8.45 6.82
C VAL A 124 -10.66 -8.55 5.47
N VAL A 125 -11.03 -9.53 4.62
CA VAL A 125 -10.45 -9.66 3.28
C VAL A 125 -10.82 -8.46 2.41
N ILE A 126 -12.09 -8.05 2.39
CA ILE A 126 -12.55 -6.90 1.61
C ILE A 126 -11.87 -5.61 2.09
N LEU A 127 -11.86 -5.37 3.40
CA LEU A 127 -11.17 -4.22 4.00
C LEU A 127 -9.68 -4.23 3.69
N GLY A 128 -9.05 -5.39 3.73
CA GLY A 128 -7.65 -5.56 3.36
C GLY A 128 -7.39 -5.17 1.92
N ILE A 129 -8.16 -5.70 0.96
CA ILE A 129 -7.97 -5.43 -0.47
C ILE A 129 -8.26 -3.95 -0.79
N VAL A 130 -9.42 -3.45 -0.39
CA VAL A 130 -9.85 -2.07 -0.66
C VAL A 130 -8.92 -1.07 0.01
N GLY A 131 -8.59 -1.30 1.28
CA GLY A 131 -7.70 -0.40 2.00
C GLY A 131 -6.26 -0.43 1.47
N THR A 132 -5.75 -1.59 1.04
CA THR A 132 -4.44 -1.67 0.37
C THR A 132 -4.44 -0.89 -0.93
N PHE A 133 -5.49 -1.02 -1.74
CA PHE A 133 -5.66 -0.21 -2.95
C PHE A 133 -5.69 1.30 -2.64
N LEU A 134 -6.44 1.73 -1.62
CA LEU A 134 -6.52 3.14 -1.22
C LEU A 134 -5.18 3.69 -0.70
N VAL A 135 -4.45 2.91 0.12
CA VAL A 135 -3.12 3.30 0.62
C VAL A 135 -2.13 3.42 -0.53
N ASN A 136 -2.17 2.52 -1.52
CA ASN A 136 -1.32 2.61 -2.70
C ASN A 136 -1.67 3.83 -3.56
N LEU A 137 -2.95 4.11 -3.77
CA LEU A 137 -3.40 5.32 -4.48
C LEU A 137 -2.96 6.60 -3.77
N PHE A 138 -3.13 6.65 -2.45
CA PHE A 138 -2.71 7.78 -1.64
C PHE A 138 -1.19 7.96 -1.64
N ARG A 139 -0.42 6.87 -1.60
CA ARG A 139 1.04 6.89 -1.75
C ARG A 139 1.43 7.52 -3.08
N MET A 140 0.86 7.06 -4.19
CA MET A 140 1.16 7.62 -5.52
C MET A 140 0.83 9.11 -5.58
N PHE A 141 -0.29 9.52 -4.98
CA PHE A 141 -0.66 10.92 -4.84
C PHE A 141 0.40 11.73 -4.09
N LEU A 142 0.83 11.29 -2.90
CA LEU A 142 1.85 11.97 -2.11
C LEU A 142 3.18 12.09 -2.86
N ILE A 143 3.62 11.03 -3.52
CA ILE A 143 4.89 11.03 -4.28
C ILE A 143 4.78 11.99 -5.47
N THR A 144 3.66 12.00 -6.19
CA THR A 144 3.48 12.88 -7.35
C THR A 144 3.42 14.35 -6.94
N VAL A 145 2.80 14.65 -5.79
CA VAL A 145 2.85 15.98 -5.18
C VAL A 145 4.28 16.33 -4.75
N LEU A 146 5.02 15.39 -4.17
CA LEU A 146 6.42 15.61 -3.77
C LEU A 146 7.31 15.92 -4.98
N ILE A 147 7.12 15.23 -6.11
CA ILE A 147 7.83 15.52 -7.37
C ILE A 147 7.61 16.97 -7.82
N TYR A 148 6.42 17.51 -7.62
CA TYR A 148 6.11 18.88 -8.01
C TYR A 148 6.91 19.93 -7.20
N TYR A 149 7.14 19.65 -5.90
CA TYR A 149 7.75 20.60 -4.97
C TYR A 149 9.23 20.33 -4.64
N ALA A 150 9.74 19.11 -4.78
CA ALA A 150 11.06 18.69 -4.32
C ALA A 150 12.02 18.30 -5.47
N ASN A 151 13.31 18.14 -5.12
CA ASN A 151 14.36 17.73 -6.05
C ASN A 151 14.33 16.21 -6.33
N GLU A 152 14.76 15.80 -7.54
CA GLU A 152 14.72 14.41 -8.03
C GLU A 152 15.33 13.38 -7.05
N VAL A 153 16.50 13.68 -6.48
CA VAL A 153 17.19 12.76 -5.57
C VAL A 153 16.40 12.54 -4.28
N ALA A 154 15.83 13.61 -3.72
CA ALA A 154 15.01 13.53 -2.52
C ALA A 154 13.72 12.75 -2.80
N VAL A 155 13.13 12.94 -3.98
CA VAL A 155 11.97 12.16 -4.44
C VAL A 155 12.30 10.68 -4.53
N MET A 156 13.43 10.31 -5.15
CA MET A 156 13.79 8.90 -5.35
C MET A 156 13.96 8.17 -4.01
N VAL A 157 14.68 8.80 -3.07
CA VAL A 157 14.81 8.25 -1.71
C VAL A 157 13.43 8.16 -1.07
N MET A 158 12.68 9.27 -1.02
CA MET A 158 11.36 9.26 -0.39
C MET A 158 10.40 8.26 -1.03
N HIS A 159 10.45 8.03 -2.34
CA HIS A 159 9.64 7.04 -3.03
C HIS A 159 9.83 5.64 -2.45
N ASP A 160 11.08 5.19 -2.30
CA ASP A 160 11.39 3.83 -1.84
C ASP A 160 11.09 3.65 -0.35
N TYR A 161 11.45 4.63 0.48
CA TYR A 161 11.22 4.56 1.93
C TYR A 161 9.74 4.77 2.30
N LEU A 162 9.05 5.71 1.65
CA LEU A 162 7.63 5.99 1.90
C LEU A 162 6.77 4.78 1.53
N ALA A 163 7.09 4.09 0.43
CA ALA A 163 6.37 2.90 0.01
C ALA A 163 6.42 1.80 1.07
N VAL A 164 7.60 1.49 1.61
CA VAL A 164 7.76 0.46 2.64
C VAL A 164 7.11 0.91 3.95
N PHE A 165 7.34 2.16 4.37
CA PHE A 165 6.77 2.69 5.61
C PHE A 165 5.24 2.66 5.60
N MET A 166 4.60 3.17 4.55
CA MET A 166 3.13 3.18 4.45
C MET A 166 2.56 1.76 4.40
N SER A 167 3.24 0.84 3.70
CA SER A 167 2.81 -0.56 3.63
C SER A 167 2.85 -1.25 4.99
N LEU A 168 3.93 -1.04 5.76
CA LEU A 168 4.06 -1.57 7.12
C LEU A 168 3.02 -0.95 8.06
N ALA A 169 2.88 0.38 8.03
CA ALA A 169 1.90 1.09 8.86
C ALA A 169 0.47 0.60 8.57
N TRP A 170 0.13 0.44 7.29
CA TRP A 170 -1.16 -0.11 6.87
C TRP A 170 -1.37 -1.54 7.35
N MET A 171 -0.37 -2.42 7.22
CA MET A 171 -0.48 -3.81 7.66
C MET A 171 -0.72 -3.90 9.17
N ILE A 172 0.02 -3.12 9.97
CA ILE A 172 -0.17 -3.05 11.42
C ILE A 172 -1.58 -2.53 11.75
N PHE A 173 -2.01 -1.45 11.09
CA PHE A 173 -3.33 -0.88 11.29
C PHE A 173 -4.45 -1.86 10.92
N LEU A 174 -4.35 -2.52 9.77
CA LEU A 174 -5.34 -3.49 9.29
C LEU A 174 -5.52 -4.62 10.31
N TRP A 175 -4.43 -5.21 10.79
CA TRP A 175 -4.52 -6.30 11.77
C TRP A 175 -5.01 -5.82 13.13
N TRP A 176 -4.52 -4.68 13.61
CA TRP A 176 -5.03 -4.08 14.85
C TRP A 176 -6.54 -3.82 14.77
N PHE A 177 -7.01 -3.23 13.67
CA PHE A 177 -8.42 -2.96 13.43
C PHE A 177 -9.23 -4.24 13.28
N ALA A 178 -8.73 -5.21 12.51
CA ALA A 178 -9.38 -6.50 12.30
C ALA A 178 -9.56 -7.25 13.62
N TYR A 179 -8.52 -7.38 14.45
CA TYR A 179 -8.61 -8.07 15.74
C TYR A 179 -9.44 -7.30 16.78
N SER A 180 -9.46 -5.97 16.73
CA SER A 180 -10.16 -5.17 17.74
C SER A 180 -11.65 -5.00 17.44
N PHE A 181 -12.05 -4.93 16.16
CA PHE A 181 -13.41 -4.49 15.77
C PHE A 181 -14.14 -5.43 14.81
N VAL A 182 -13.44 -6.27 14.03
CA VAL A 182 -14.07 -7.01 12.91
C VAL A 182 -14.13 -8.51 13.17
N LEU A 183 -13.06 -9.09 13.73
CA LEU A 183 -12.94 -10.53 13.94
C LEU A 183 -13.74 -10.96 15.16
N GLU A 184 -14.93 -11.50 14.91
CA GLU A 184 -15.72 -12.18 15.93
C GLU A 184 -15.29 -13.64 16.05
N GLU A 185 -14.88 -14.03 17.27
CA GLU A 185 -14.62 -15.44 17.58
C GLU A 185 -15.91 -16.26 17.51
N ARG A 186 -15.80 -17.45 16.91
CA ARG A 186 -16.85 -18.46 16.94
C ARG A 186 -16.82 -19.14 18.32
N GLN A 187 -17.40 -18.51 19.34
CA GLN A 187 -17.64 -19.16 20.64
C GLN A 187 -19.15 -19.15 21.01
N ALA A 188 -19.67 -20.37 21.23
CA ALA A 188 -20.83 -20.74 22.06
C ALA A 188 -22.22 -20.13 21.83
N GLN A 189 -22.56 -19.55 20.67
CA GLN A 189 -23.97 -19.23 20.38
C GLN A 189 -24.84 -20.47 20.06
N ASP A 190 -24.24 -21.61 19.69
CA ASP A 190 -24.99 -22.84 19.41
C ASP A 190 -25.33 -23.66 20.67
N GLU A 191 -24.56 -23.59 21.77
CA GLU A 191 -24.87 -24.38 22.98
C GLU A 191 -26.12 -23.87 23.74
N ARG A 192 -26.42 -22.56 23.69
CA ARG A 192 -27.67 -22.03 24.28
C ARG A 192 -28.93 -22.37 23.49
N LYS A 193 -28.81 -22.81 22.23
CA LYS A 193 -29.95 -23.33 21.45
C LYS A 193 -30.23 -24.81 21.73
N VAL A 194 -29.23 -25.58 22.14
CA VAL A 194 -29.42 -27.01 22.47
C VAL A 194 -29.97 -27.23 23.87
N ILE A 195 -29.73 -26.31 24.82
CA ILE A 195 -30.23 -26.43 26.20
C ILE A 195 -31.72 -25.97 26.34
N ASN A 196 -32.30 -25.38 25.29
CA ASN A 196 -33.69 -24.89 25.27
C ASN A 196 -34.60 -25.69 24.31
N VAL A 197 -34.28 -26.95 24.02
CA VAL A 197 -35.14 -27.90 23.29
C VAL A 197 -35.45 -29.09 24.17
#